data_AF-C7NK26-F1
#
_entry.id   AF-C7NK26-F1
#
_cell.length_a   1.000
_cell.length_b   1.000
_cell.length_c   1.000
_cell.angle_alpha   90.00
_cell.angle_beta   90.00
_cell.angle_gamma   90.00
#
_symmetry.space_group_name_H-M   'P 1'
#
loop_
_entity.id
_entity.type
_entity.pdbx_description
1 polymer ?
#
loop_
_entity_poly.entity_id
_entity_poly.type
_entity_poly.pdbx_seq_one_letter_code
_entity_poly.pdbx_strand_id
1 'polypeptide(L)'
;MSTVSVIIPVLDDAPALDVCLGHLMRQRVLPDEVVVVDNGEQPTAGLVRRSDLPFPVRVVHEPRRGTASATAAGFDAAHGDLLARCDADCRPDDGWVGALAAAFAADRGLDAVTGHIAFHDLSGWSGTLGTLFYRTGMGLGMHLALARPPLWGSNLALRATAWQRCRDAVHPDDPLVHDDLDLSFALGPLARVRRVRDLRVTAEARIFDSPRHLVTRVRRALRTCRLGWRRQPPGHRWVNRLTGGRYLWAKEPREELRAGDVAFVDVTVATLWVEPGTDRPLDAPAVGAPVDPEAWNRVLDDDAREWMVGQVETQAQLGARVTVTERRGDWAHVVVHDQPTPRDPRGYPGWVPVAQVRTNPTFDRQLAERELAVVTADSTLLSATSSGGRPRLAVGVTTTLPVLSARAGAVELALPDGSAAWADAGDVARVPRPSHAPAPAADPAPTGEQLVATAERFLGLRYLWAGVSPWGLDCSGFALLAHRIHGIEIPRDADAQAEAGEAVEAEDLRPGDLLFFAEPGGVGFVHHVGMYHGQGRMIHAPNPRSAVCVVDWRAWDANREFSGARRYLSERSAGAPAPG
;
A
#
# COMPACT_ATOMS: atom_id res chain seq x y z
N MET A 1 -22.74 -1.31 20.70
CA MET A 1 -23.37 -1.87 19.48
C MET A 1 -22.96 -0.97 18.33
N SER A 2 -22.77 -1.51 17.13
CA SER A 2 -22.48 -0.67 15.96
C SER A 2 -23.71 0.14 15.57
N THR A 3 -23.52 1.41 15.26
CA THR A 3 -24.60 2.29 14.81
C THR A 3 -24.93 2.04 13.34
N VAL A 4 -26.21 2.17 12.96
CA VAL A 4 -26.72 1.91 11.61
C VAL A 4 -27.34 3.18 11.04
N SER A 5 -26.75 3.68 9.95
CA SER A 5 -27.36 4.69 9.10
C SER A 5 -28.04 4.01 7.91
N VAL A 6 -29.30 4.35 7.63
CA VAL A 6 -30.01 3.89 6.44
C VAL A 6 -30.06 4.99 5.40
N ILE A 7 -29.48 4.73 4.23
CA ILE A 7 -29.39 5.67 3.11
C ILE A 7 -30.48 5.33 2.11
N ILE A 8 -31.30 6.33 1.76
CA ILE A 8 -32.39 6.19 0.79
C ILE A 8 -32.25 7.26 -0.30
N PRO A 9 -31.71 6.90 -1.48
CA PRO A 9 -31.75 7.77 -2.65
C PRO A 9 -33.19 7.93 -3.17
N VAL A 10 -33.60 9.17 -3.42
CA VAL A 10 -34.96 9.50 -3.91
C VAL A 10 -34.87 10.40 -5.13
N LEU A 11 -35.65 10.08 -6.16
CA LEU A 11 -35.77 10.87 -7.38
C LEU A 11 -37.26 11.13 -7.66
N ASP A 12 -37.76 12.29 -7.23
CA ASP A 12 -39.13 12.75 -7.46
C ASP A 12 -40.24 11.73 -7.07
N ASP A 13 -39.97 10.85 -6.09
CA ASP A 13 -40.84 9.73 -5.69
C ASP A 13 -41.20 9.77 -4.19
N ALA A 14 -41.76 10.91 -3.81
CA ALA A 14 -42.23 11.23 -2.47
C ALA A 14 -43.20 10.17 -1.87
N PRO A 15 -44.20 9.65 -2.60
CA PRO A 15 -45.13 8.64 -2.07
C PRO A 15 -44.46 7.30 -1.75
N ALA A 16 -43.53 6.84 -2.60
CA ALA A 16 -42.78 5.61 -2.34
C ALA A 16 -41.93 5.75 -1.07
N LEU A 17 -41.26 6.90 -0.91
CA LEU A 17 -40.47 7.19 0.30
C LEU A 17 -41.30 7.08 1.59
N ASP A 18 -42.52 7.63 1.62
CA ASP A 18 -43.38 7.58 2.82
C ASP A 18 -43.72 6.12 3.21
N VAL A 19 -43.99 5.27 2.21
CA VAL A 19 -44.21 3.84 2.42
C VAL A 19 -42.94 3.17 2.96
N CYS A 20 -41.77 3.44 2.38
CA CYS A 20 -40.50 2.90 2.85
C CYS A 20 -40.20 3.30 4.30
N LEU A 21 -40.41 4.57 4.66
CA LEU A 21 -40.27 5.06 6.04
C LEU A 21 -41.22 4.33 6.99
N GLY A 22 -42.47 4.07 6.59
CA GLY A 22 -43.42 3.26 7.37
C GLY A 22 -42.99 1.81 7.59
N HIS A 23 -42.19 1.22 6.69
CA HIS A 23 -41.54 -0.08 6.91
C HIS A 23 -40.35 0.01 7.88
N LEU A 24 -39.60 1.11 7.86
CA LEU A 24 -38.51 1.35 8.80
C LEU A 24 -39.02 1.62 10.23
N MET A 25 -40.19 2.23 10.38
CA MET A 25 -40.85 2.42 11.70
C MET A 25 -41.21 1.09 12.38
N ARG A 26 -41.42 0.03 11.61
CA ARG A 26 -41.79 -1.31 12.11
C ARG A 26 -40.59 -2.19 12.45
N GLN A 27 -39.37 -1.67 12.30
CA GLN A 27 -38.18 -2.46 12.58
C GLN A 27 -38.09 -2.81 14.07
N ARG A 28 -37.79 -4.08 14.37
CA ARG A 28 -37.55 -4.55 15.74
C ARG A 28 -36.33 -3.92 16.39
N VAL A 29 -35.36 -3.53 15.55
CA VAL A 29 -34.20 -2.72 15.91
C VAL A 29 -34.28 -1.49 15.03
N LEU A 30 -34.46 -0.31 15.62
CA LEU A 30 -34.57 0.93 14.86
C LEU A 30 -33.20 1.33 14.27
N PRO A 31 -33.17 1.99 13.10
CA PRO A 31 -31.95 2.63 12.63
C PRO A 31 -31.59 3.81 13.52
N ASP A 32 -30.29 4.08 13.68
CA ASP A 32 -29.80 5.22 14.46
C ASP A 32 -30.02 6.54 13.72
N GLU A 33 -29.98 6.51 12.38
CA GLU A 33 -30.44 7.60 11.52
C GLU A 33 -30.91 7.10 10.16
N VAL A 34 -31.73 7.91 9.49
CA VAL A 34 -32.06 7.76 8.08
C VAL A 34 -31.56 8.98 7.31
N VAL A 35 -30.77 8.75 6.27
CA VAL A 35 -30.28 9.78 5.36
C VAL A 35 -31.04 9.66 4.05
N VAL A 36 -31.97 10.59 3.83
CA VAL A 36 -32.71 10.71 2.57
C VAL A 36 -31.89 11.59 1.62
N VAL A 37 -31.51 11.05 0.47
CA VAL A 37 -30.75 11.81 -0.53
C VAL A 37 -31.71 12.27 -1.62
N ASP A 38 -32.01 13.57 -1.61
CA ASP A 38 -32.86 14.21 -2.60
C ASP A 38 -32.04 14.50 -3.86
N ASN A 39 -32.37 13.77 -4.92
CA ASN A 39 -31.70 13.83 -6.21
C ASN A 39 -32.66 14.25 -7.34
N GLY A 40 -33.82 14.80 -6.98
CA GLY A 40 -34.87 15.29 -7.87
C GLY A 40 -34.95 16.81 -7.97
N GLU A 41 -35.85 17.27 -8.84
CA GLU A 41 -36.18 18.69 -9.00
C GLU A 41 -37.30 19.11 -8.05
N GLN A 42 -38.10 18.15 -7.59
CA GLN A 42 -39.17 18.39 -6.62
C GLN A 42 -38.64 18.22 -5.18
N PRO A 43 -38.80 19.23 -4.29
CA PRO A 43 -38.30 19.13 -2.93
C PRO A 43 -38.96 17.97 -2.16
N THR A 44 -38.18 16.95 -1.83
CA THR A 44 -38.61 15.83 -0.98
C THR A 44 -38.66 16.23 0.51
N ALA A 45 -38.07 17.40 0.83
CA ALA A 45 -37.96 17.96 2.18
C ALA A 45 -39.29 18.17 2.92
N GLY A 46 -40.43 18.26 2.21
CA GLY A 46 -41.75 18.42 2.83
C GLY A 46 -42.26 17.17 3.56
N LEU A 47 -41.89 15.97 3.11
CA LEU A 47 -42.33 14.70 3.70
C LEU A 47 -41.46 14.20 4.86
N VAL A 48 -40.22 14.67 4.93
CA VAL A 48 -39.22 14.25 5.93
C VAL A 48 -39.39 14.97 7.28
N ARG A 49 -40.29 15.96 7.37
CA ARG A 49 -40.61 16.70 8.61
C ARG A 49 -41.74 16.08 9.44
N ARG A 50 -41.93 14.77 9.31
CA ARG A 50 -42.85 13.99 10.15
C ARG A 50 -42.28 13.89 11.57
N SER A 51 -42.91 14.55 12.52
CA SER A 51 -42.51 14.54 13.95
C SER A 51 -42.83 13.22 14.66
N ASP A 52 -43.47 12.27 13.98
CA ASP A 52 -43.89 10.97 14.50
C ASP A 52 -42.92 9.81 14.16
N LEU A 53 -41.80 10.09 13.47
CA LEU A 53 -40.78 9.08 13.19
C LEU A 53 -39.94 8.77 14.45
N PRO A 54 -39.71 7.49 14.78
CA PRO A 54 -38.98 7.10 16.00
C PRO A 54 -37.45 7.16 15.85
N PHE A 55 -36.94 7.70 14.74
CA PHE A 55 -35.52 7.85 14.42
C PHE A 55 -35.28 9.20 13.72
N PRO A 56 -34.08 9.79 13.84
CA PRO A 56 -33.75 11.04 13.16
C PRO A 56 -33.65 10.81 11.66
N VAL A 57 -34.25 11.74 10.89
CA VAL A 57 -34.13 11.75 9.43
C VAL A 57 -33.44 13.03 8.98
N ARG A 58 -32.43 12.89 8.12
CA ARG A 58 -31.71 14.02 7.52
C ARG A 58 -31.84 13.97 6.01
N VAL A 59 -32.11 15.13 5.42
CA VAL A 59 -32.15 15.29 3.97
C VAL A 59 -30.83 15.85 3.48
N VAL A 60 -30.23 15.17 2.51
CA VAL A 60 -29.02 15.60 1.81
C VAL A 60 -29.43 15.90 0.37
N HIS A 61 -29.11 17.09 -0.11
CA HIS A 61 -29.36 17.45 -1.50
C HIS A 61 -28.13 17.11 -2.36
N GLU A 62 -28.31 16.29 -3.39
CA GLU A 62 -27.27 15.98 -4.38
C GLU A 62 -27.69 16.54 -5.75
N PRO A 63 -27.06 17.63 -6.22
CA PRO A 63 -27.46 18.30 -7.46
C PRO A 63 -27.13 17.47 -8.73
N ARG A 64 -26.18 16.53 -8.66
CA ARG A 64 -25.84 15.67 -9.81
C ARG A 64 -26.83 14.52 -9.89
N ARG A 65 -27.71 14.55 -10.88
CA ARG A 65 -28.72 13.50 -11.09
C ARG A 65 -28.07 12.16 -11.41
N GLY A 66 -28.37 11.14 -10.60
CA GLY A 66 -27.88 9.78 -10.76
C GLY A 66 -27.94 8.97 -9.46
N THR A 67 -28.31 7.70 -9.55
CA THR A 67 -28.34 6.81 -8.37
C THR A 67 -26.95 6.64 -7.75
N ALA A 68 -25.88 6.66 -8.55
CA ALA A 68 -24.50 6.53 -8.09
C ALA A 68 -24.03 7.75 -7.28
N SER A 69 -24.25 8.97 -7.79
CA SER A 69 -23.95 10.22 -7.08
C SER A 69 -24.79 10.34 -5.80
N ALA A 70 -26.09 10.06 -5.87
CA ALA A 70 -26.96 10.10 -4.69
C ALA A 70 -26.52 9.09 -3.61
N THR A 71 -26.15 7.87 -4.00
CA THR A 71 -25.63 6.86 -3.07
C THR A 71 -24.34 7.32 -2.40
N ALA A 72 -23.39 7.83 -3.18
CA ALA A 72 -22.10 8.32 -2.66
C ALA A 72 -22.31 9.48 -1.68
N ALA A 73 -23.12 10.47 -2.04
CA ALA A 73 -23.45 11.60 -1.16
C ALA A 73 -24.12 11.16 0.15
N GLY A 74 -25.02 10.16 0.08
CA GLY A 74 -25.65 9.59 1.27
C GLY A 74 -24.65 8.87 2.18
N PHE A 75 -23.73 8.08 1.62
CA PHE A 75 -22.69 7.41 2.39
C PHE A 75 -21.67 8.38 3.00
N ASP A 76 -21.29 9.43 2.28
CA ASP A 76 -20.40 10.47 2.79
C ASP A 76 -21.03 11.29 3.90
N ALA A 77 -22.35 11.52 3.81
CA ALA A 77 -23.07 12.27 4.82
C ALA A 77 -23.34 11.48 6.09
N ALA A 78 -23.45 10.15 6.03
CA ALA A 78 -23.85 9.28 7.13
C ALA A 78 -22.82 9.23 8.29
N HIS A 79 -23.33 9.06 9.50
CA HIS A 79 -22.56 9.03 10.75
C HIS A 79 -22.42 7.64 11.37
N GLY A 80 -23.17 6.65 10.89
CA GLY A 80 -23.21 5.30 11.44
C GLY A 80 -21.97 4.47 11.10
N ASP A 81 -21.62 3.53 11.98
CA ASP A 81 -20.57 2.54 11.73
C ASP A 81 -20.90 1.63 10.54
N LEU A 82 -22.19 1.38 10.34
CA LEU A 82 -22.77 0.56 9.28
C LEU A 82 -23.66 1.42 8.39
N LEU A 83 -23.37 1.40 7.10
CA LEU A 83 -24.08 2.13 6.06
C LEU A 83 -24.99 1.13 5.33
N ALA A 84 -26.27 1.13 5.66
CA ALA A 84 -27.28 0.32 4.99
C ALA A 84 -27.93 1.13 3.87
N ARG A 85 -28.28 0.49 2.76
CA ARG A 85 -28.95 1.16 1.64
C ARG A 85 -30.14 0.33 1.15
N CYS A 86 -31.25 1.03 0.91
CA CYS A 86 -32.35 0.58 0.09
C CYS A 86 -32.87 1.75 -0.77
N ASP A 87 -33.64 1.44 -1.81
CA ASP A 87 -34.23 2.45 -2.70
C ASP A 87 -35.57 2.95 -2.12
N ALA A 88 -36.10 4.07 -2.64
CA ALA A 88 -37.35 4.67 -2.13
C ALA A 88 -38.58 3.76 -2.27
N ASP A 89 -38.60 2.88 -3.27
CA ASP A 89 -39.68 1.92 -3.54
C ASP A 89 -39.53 0.60 -2.78
N CYS A 90 -38.52 0.50 -1.91
CA CYS A 90 -38.27 -0.68 -1.11
C CYS A 90 -39.20 -0.78 0.09
N ARG A 91 -39.55 -2.03 0.43
CA ARG A 91 -40.30 -2.41 1.62
C ARG A 91 -39.48 -3.45 2.38
N PRO A 92 -38.59 -3.01 3.30
CA PRO A 92 -37.84 -3.91 4.17
C PRO A 92 -38.76 -4.69 5.13
N ASP A 93 -38.40 -5.95 5.41
CA ASP A 93 -39.06 -6.75 6.46
C ASP A 93 -38.73 -6.19 7.85
N ASP A 94 -39.61 -6.41 8.85
CA ASP A 94 -39.49 -5.88 10.23
C ASP A 94 -38.18 -6.25 10.97
N GLY A 95 -37.41 -7.23 10.47
CA GLY A 95 -36.14 -7.66 11.04
C GLY A 95 -34.89 -7.16 10.30
N TRP A 96 -35.04 -6.34 9.26
CA TRP A 96 -33.97 -6.00 8.32
C TRP A 96 -32.76 -5.31 8.97
N VAL A 97 -32.97 -4.26 9.78
CA VAL A 97 -31.90 -3.54 10.48
C VAL A 97 -31.21 -4.44 11.52
N GLY A 98 -31.98 -5.26 12.25
CA GLY A 98 -31.44 -6.22 13.19
C GLY A 98 -30.59 -7.29 12.51
N ALA A 99 -31.02 -7.78 11.34
CA ALA A 99 -30.32 -8.82 10.60
C ALA A 99 -28.97 -8.36 10.06
N LEU A 100 -28.86 -7.14 9.51
CA LEU A 100 -27.57 -6.60 9.07
C LEU A 100 -26.65 -6.33 10.26
N ALA A 101 -27.16 -5.75 11.36
CA ALA A 101 -26.34 -5.47 12.55
C ALA A 101 -25.79 -6.77 13.16
N ALA A 102 -26.63 -7.81 13.26
CA ALA A 102 -26.22 -9.13 13.73
C ALA A 102 -25.16 -9.77 12.83
N ALA A 103 -25.28 -9.62 11.50
CA ALA A 103 -24.30 -10.15 10.57
C ALA A 103 -22.90 -9.52 10.77
N PHE A 104 -22.83 -8.19 10.93
CA PHE A 104 -21.56 -7.49 11.18
C PHE A 104 -21.01 -7.69 12.59
N ALA A 105 -21.88 -7.92 13.59
CA ALA A 105 -21.46 -8.27 14.94
C ALA A 105 -20.83 -9.68 14.97
N ALA A 106 -21.39 -10.64 14.22
CA ALA A 106 -20.90 -12.01 14.15
C ALA A 106 -19.56 -12.15 13.39
N ASP A 107 -19.22 -11.22 12.49
CA ASP A 107 -17.97 -11.24 11.73
C ASP A 107 -17.36 -9.83 11.63
N ARG A 108 -16.39 -9.56 12.51
CA ARG A 108 -15.67 -8.28 12.55
C ARG A 108 -14.86 -8.02 11.27
N GLY A 109 -14.49 -9.07 10.51
CA GLY A 109 -13.76 -8.97 9.26
C GLY A 109 -14.65 -8.75 8.02
N LEU A 110 -15.96 -8.67 8.19
CA LEU A 110 -16.89 -8.47 7.08
C LEU A 110 -16.89 -7.03 6.60
N ASP A 111 -16.73 -6.83 5.29
CA ASP A 111 -16.76 -5.50 4.67
C ASP A 111 -18.17 -5.08 4.29
N ALA A 112 -18.94 -6.01 3.71
CA ALA A 112 -20.29 -5.75 3.24
C ALA A 112 -21.21 -6.98 3.32
N VAL A 113 -22.52 -6.72 3.35
CA VAL A 113 -23.58 -7.70 3.22
C VAL A 113 -24.53 -7.34 2.10
N THR A 114 -25.17 -8.36 1.54
CA THR A 114 -26.27 -8.20 0.60
C THR A 114 -27.38 -9.19 0.91
N GLY A 115 -28.60 -8.86 0.52
CA GLY A 115 -29.78 -9.63 0.87
C GLY A 115 -30.57 -10.14 -0.32
N HIS A 116 -31.79 -10.60 -0.03
CA HIS A 116 -32.75 -11.05 -1.01
C HIS A 116 -33.71 -9.93 -1.40
N ILE A 117 -33.97 -9.84 -2.72
CA ILE A 117 -34.97 -8.94 -3.30
C ILE A 117 -36.07 -9.79 -3.92
N ALA A 118 -37.32 -9.41 -3.68
CA ALA A 118 -38.50 -9.92 -4.39
C ALA A 118 -39.33 -8.74 -4.91
N PHE A 119 -40.24 -9.00 -5.86
CA PHE A 119 -41.10 -7.97 -6.45
C PHE A 119 -42.53 -8.11 -5.96
N HIS A 120 -43.13 -7.02 -5.46
CA HIS A 120 -44.45 -7.06 -4.82
C HIS A 120 -45.62 -6.75 -5.76
N ASP A 121 -45.34 -6.18 -6.92
CA ASP A 121 -46.28 -5.80 -7.99
C ASP A 121 -46.43 -6.87 -9.08
N LEU A 122 -45.56 -7.88 -9.10
CA LEU A 122 -45.71 -9.06 -9.96
C LEU A 122 -46.46 -10.18 -9.23
N SER A 123 -47.54 -10.67 -9.83
CA SER A 123 -48.35 -11.78 -9.29
C SER A 123 -48.17 -13.09 -10.05
N GLY A 124 -48.41 -14.22 -9.39
CA GLY A 124 -48.42 -15.54 -10.01
C GLY A 124 -47.08 -15.98 -10.62
N TRP A 125 -47.15 -16.60 -11.80
CA TRP A 125 -45.99 -17.25 -12.43
C TRP A 125 -44.99 -16.24 -13.02
N SER A 126 -45.45 -15.07 -13.44
CA SER A 126 -44.59 -13.99 -13.95
C SER A 126 -43.73 -13.38 -12.83
N GLY A 127 -44.28 -13.20 -11.63
CA GLY A 127 -43.50 -12.76 -10.45
C GLY A 127 -42.47 -13.79 -10.00
N THR A 128 -42.83 -15.07 -10.05
CA THR A 128 -41.92 -16.18 -9.74
C THR A 128 -40.77 -16.25 -10.74
N LEU A 129 -41.07 -16.19 -12.05
CA LEU A 129 -40.07 -16.21 -13.12
C LEU A 129 -39.20 -14.95 -13.14
N GLY A 130 -39.78 -13.77 -12.94
CA GLY A 130 -39.05 -12.50 -12.87
C GLY A 130 -38.07 -12.47 -11.70
N THR A 131 -38.51 -12.94 -10.52
CA THR A 131 -37.66 -13.08 -9.34
C THR A 131 -36.58 -14.14 -9.57
N LEU A 132 -36.90 -15.27 -10.20
CA LEU A 132 -35.91 -16.31 -10.51
C LEU A 132 -34.85 -15.83 -11.50
N PHE A 133 -35.25 -15.12 -12.56
CA PHE A 133 -34.36 -14.53 -13.56
C PHE A 133 -33.44 -13.48 -12.93
N TYR A 134 -33.99 -12.57 -12.12
CA TYR A 134 -33.21 -11.55 -11.41
C TYR A 134 -32.21 -12.18 -10.45
N ARG A 135 -32.66 -13.13 -9.63
CA ARG A 135 -31.87 -13.73 -8.55
C ARG A 135 -30.83 -14.73 -9.05
N THR A 136 -31.13 -15.46 -10.12
CA THR A 136 -30.31 -16.58 -10.60
C THR A 136 -29.56 -16.21 -11.87
N GLY A 137 -30.23 -15.59 -12.85
CA GLY A 137 -29.60 -15.18 -14.12
C GLY A 137 -28.63 -14.02 -13.93
N MET A 138 -29.16 -12.85 -13.55
CA MET A 138 -28.32 -11.66 -13.34
C MET A 138 -27.36 -11.83 -12.15
N GLY A 139 -27.86 -12.42 -11.05
CA GLY A 139 -27.04 -12.72 -9.89
C GLY A 139 -25.84 -13.65 -10.18
N LEU A 140 -26.01 -14.67 -11.03
CA LEU A 140 -24.90 -15.54 -11.44
C LEU A 140 -23.93 -14.81 -12.37
N GLY A 141 -24.43 -14.06 -13.36
CA GLY A 141 -23.57 -13.29 -14.27
C GLY A 141 -22.68 -12.28 -13.53
N MET A 142 -23.27 -11.53 -12.59
CA MET A 142 -22.51 -10.58 -11.75
C MET A 142 -21.56 -11.29 -10.79
N HIS A 143 -21.98 -12.44 -10.23
CA HIS A 143 -21.08 -13.25 -9.40
C HIS A 143 -19.85 -13.73 -10.18
N LEU A 144 -20.06 -14.20 -11.41
CA LEU A 144 -18.98 -14.61 -12.31
C LEU A 144 -18.07 -13.43 -12.66
N ALA A 145 -18.64 -12.24 -12.89
CA ALA A 145 -17.86 -11.04 -13.19
C ALA A 145 -17.02 -10.53 -12.00
N LEU A 146 -17.56 -10.65 -10.79
CA LEU A 146 -16.95 -10.11 -9.56
C LEU A 146 -16.09 -11.13 -8.82
N ALA A 147 -16.23 -12.43 -9.11
CA ALA A 147 -15.72 -13.57 -8.34
C ALA A 147 -16.22 -13.61 -6.87
N ARG A 148 -17.37 -12.99 -6.58
CA ARG A 148 -18.00 -12.92 -5.26
C ARG A 148 -19.46 -12.49 -5.36
N PRO A 149 -20.29 -12.64 -4.30
CA PRO A 149 -21.66 -12.12 -4.32
C PRO A 149 -21.68 -10.62 -4.67
N PRO A 150 -22.53 -10.19 -5.63
CA PRO A 150 -22.72 -8.78 -5.92
C PRO A 150 -23.45 -8.09 -4.76
N LEU A 151 -23.22 -6.80 -4.57
CA LEU A 151 -24.12 -5.95 -3.80
C LEU A 151 -25.29 -5.54 -4.68
N TRP A 152 -26.47 -5.47 -4.07
CA TRP A 152 -27.69 -4.98 -4.70
C TRP A 152 -28.07 -3.65 -4.08
N GLY A 153 -28.24 -2.60 -4.89
CA GLY A 153 -28.52 -1.24 -4.40
C GLY A 153 -29.76 -1.17 -3.51
N SER A 154 -30.77 -1.96 -3.82
CA SER A 154 -32.02 -2.05 -3.08
C SER A 154 -31.90 -2.84 -1.76
N ASN A 155 -30.82 -3.59 -1.54
CA ASN A 155 -30.63 -4.41 -0.35
C ASN A 155 -29.14 -4.74 -0.08
N LEU A 156 -28.43 -3.76 0.47
CA LEU A 156 -27.04 -3.92 0.90
C LEU A 156 -26.75 -3.17 2.22
N ALA A 157 -25.67 -3.55 2.87
CA ALA A 157 -25.04 -2.72 3.88
C ALA A 157 -23.52 -2.93 3.87
N LEU A 158 -22.74 -1.91 4.24
CA LEU A 158 -21.28 -1.99 4.35
C LEU A 158 -20.79 -1.25 5.60
N ARG A 159 -19.56 -1.53 6.04
CA ARG A 159 -18.92 -0.71 7.08
C ARG A 159 -18.59 0.67 6.52
N ALA A 160 -18.74 1.72 7.33
CA ALA A 160 -18.26 3.05 6.98
C ALA A 160 -16.77 3.05 6.63
N THR A 161 -15.96 2.26 7.35
CA THR A 161 -14.55 2.07 7.01
C THR A 161 -14.30 1.39 5.67
N ALA A 162 -15.22 0.53 5.20
CA ALA A 162 -15.13 -0.06 3.86
C ALA A 162 -15.45 0.99 2.78
N TRP A 163 -16.44 1.86 3.03
CA TRP A 163 -16.74 2.99 2.15
C TRP A 163 -15.55 3.94 2.02
N GLN A 164 -14.96 4.37 3.15
CA GLN A 164 -13.80 5.27 3.14
C GLN A 164 -12.61 4.73 2.33
N ARG A 165 -12.41 3.40 2.31
CA ARG A 165 -11.35 2.77 1.51
C ARG A 165 -11.63 2.75 0.01
N CYS A 166 -12.90 2.71 -0.42
CA CYS A 166 -13.26 2.51 -1.82
C CYS A 166 -13.96 3.70 -2.49
N ARG A 167 -14.29 4.77 -1.75
CA ARG A 167 -15.05 5.92 -2.27
C ARG A 167 -14.39 6.60 -3.47
N ASP A 168 -13.06 6.65 -3.52
CA ASP A 168 -12.34 7.27 -4.63
C ASP A 168 -12.27 6.36 -5.88
N ALA A 169 -12.65 5.08 -5.72
CA ALA A 169 -12.69 4.10 -6.80
C ALA A 169 -14.08 3.94 -7.43
N VAL A 170 -15.13 4.56 -6.89
CA VAL A 170 -16.44 4.60 -7.57
C VAL A 170 -16.49 5.72 -8.60
N HIS A 171 -17.42 5.62 -9.55
CA HIS A 171 -17.58 6.56 -10.66
C HIS A 171 -18.94 7.26 -10.59
N PRO A 172 -19.19 8.11 -9.58
CA PRO A 172 -20.49 8.77 -9.39
C PRO A 172 -20.87 9.70 -10.56
N ASP A 173 -19.88 10.16 -11.33
CA ASP A 173 -20.07 11.09 -12.45
C ASP A 173 -20.28 10.41 -13.82
N ASP A 174 -20.19 9.07 -13.93
CA ASP A 174 -20.45 8.35 -15.19
C ASP A 174 -21.93 7.88 -15.26
N PRO A 175 -22.80 8.51 -16.09
CA PRO A 175 -24.23 8.19 -16.17
C PRO A 175 -24.53 6.82 -16.80
N LEU A 176 -23.51 6.16 -17.37
CA LEU A 176 -23.59 4.82 -17.94
C LEU A 176 -23.14 3.75 -16.95
N VAL A 177 -22.76 4.10 -15.73
CA VAL A 177 -22.39 3.14 -14.70
C VAL A 177 -23.64 2.58 -14.00
N HIS A 178 -23.59 1.28 -13.71
CA HIS A 178 -24.49 0.59 -12.80
C HIS A 178 -23.91 0.69 -11.38
N ASP A 179 -24.59 1.41 -10.50
CA ASP A 179 -24.09 1.94 -9.23
C ASP A 179 -23.68 0.85 -8.21
N ASP A 180 -24.55 -0.13 -7.96
CA ASP A 180 -24.29 -1.21 -7.01
C ASP A 180 -23.20 -2.19 -7.49
N LEU A 181 -23.11 -2.40 -8.81
CA LEU A 181 -22.06 -3.16 -9.46
C LEU A 181 -20.73 -2.41 -9.40
N ASP A 182 -20.73 -1.09 -9.58
CA ASP A 182 -19.53 -0.25 -9.50
C ASP A 182 -18.97 -0.22 -8.07
N LEU A 183 -19.84 -0.03 -7.08
CA LEU A 183 -19.50 -0.20 -5.67
C LEU A 183 -18.94 -1.61 -5.38
N SER A 184 -19.55 -2.63 -6.00
CA SER A 184 -19.06 -4.01 -5.90
C SER A 184 -17.68 -4.19 -6.52
N PHE A 185 -17.31 -3.46 -7.57
CA PHE A 185 -15.95 -3.47 -8.12
C PHE A 185 -14.98 -2.68 -7.25
N ALA A 186 -15.37 -1.48 -6.80
CA ALA A 186 -14.56 -0.54 -6.03
C ALA A 186 -14.08 -1.13 -4.70
N LEU A 187 -14.90 -1.94 -4.02
CA LEU A 187 -14.52 -2.68 -2.82
C LEU A 187 -13.34 -3.66 -3.04
N GLY A 188 -13.04 -4.02 -4.29
CA GLY A 188 -11.93 -4.89 -4.64
C GLY A 188 -12.25 -6.40 -4.54
N PRO A 189 -11.25 -7.26 -4.86
CA PRO A 189 -11.43 -8.70 -5.02
C PRO A 189 -11.27 -9.46 -3.69
N LEU A 190 -10.62 -8.84 -2.69
CA LEU A 190 -10.40 -9.42 -1.37
C LEU A 190 -11.50 -9.03 -0.36
N ALA A 191 -12.40 -8.12 -0.72
CA ALA A 191 -13.49 -7.71 0.14
C ALA A 191 -14.33 -8.92 0.58
N ARG A 192 -14.57 -9.00 1.89
CA ARG A 192 -15.40 -10.03 2.50
C ARG A 192 -16.86 -9.60 2.41
N VAL A 193 -17.52 -10.09 1.36
CA VAL A 193 -18.94 -9.86 1.12
C VAL A 193 -19.74 -11.13 1.33
N ARG A 194 -20.81 -11.03 2.13
CA ARG A 194 -21.66 -12.17 2.49
C ARG A 194 -23.11 -11.91 2.11
N ARG A 195 -23.75 -12.95 1.57
CA ARG A 195 -25.20 -12.94 1.39
C ARG A 195 -25.87 -13.35 2.71
N VAL A 196 -26.77 -12.52 3.23
CA VAL A 196 -27.50 -12.77 4.47
C VAL A 196 -28.93 -13.19 4.13
N ARG A 197 -29.33 -14.38 4.59
CA ARG A 197 -30.62 -15.00 4.25
C ARG A 197 -31.83 -14.23 4.78
N ASP A 198 -31.67 -13.59 5.94
CA ASP A 198 -32.75 -12.89 6.63
C ASP A 198 -32.77 -11.38 6.31
N LEU A 199 -31.84 -10.93 5.47
CA LEU A 199 -31.84 -9.57 4.94
C LEU A 199 -32.77 -9.52 3.73
N ARG A 200 -34.05 -9.22 3.96
CA ARG A 200 -35.11 -9.30 2.94
C ARG A 200 -35.76 -7.94 2.69
N VAL A 201 -35.95 -7.64 1.42
CA VAL A 201 -36.61 -6.43 0.92
C VAL A 201 -37.50 -6.83 -0.25
N THR A 202 -38.67 -6.22 -0.35
CA THR A 202 -39.46 -6.23 -1.59
C THR A 202 -39.41 -4.88 -2.28
N ALA A 203 -39.38 -4.85 -3.61
CA ALA A 203 -39.29 -3.62 -4.42
C ALA A 203 -40.26 -3.68 -5.60
N GLU A 204 -40.41 -2.59 -6.34
CA GLU A 204 -41.24 -2.57 -7.56
C GLU A 204 -40.49 -3.19 -8.74
N ALA A 205 -41.23 -3.86 -9.62
CA ALA A 205 -40.70 -4.53 -10.80
C ALA A 205 -40.46 -3.60 -11.99
N ARG A 206 -40.11 -2.33 -11.75
CA ARG A 206 -39.83 -1.30 -12.78
C ARG A 206 -38.80 -1.74 -13.83
N ILE A 207 -38.00 -2.76 -13.50
CA ILE A 207 -37.04 -3.40 -14.41
C ILE A 207 -37.70 -4.14 -15.59
N PHE A 208 -38.94 -4.62 -15.44
CA PHE A 208 -39.66 -5.40 -16.43
C PHE A 208 -40.66 -4.58 -17.26
N ASP A 209 -40.81 -3.27 -16.99
CA ASP A 209 -41.79 -2.39 -17.66
C ASP A 209 -41.54 -2.22 -19.16
N SER A 210 -40.28 -2.30 -19.60
CA SER A 210 -39.93 -2.08 -21.01
C SER A 210 -38.68 -2.85 -21.45
N PRO A 211 -38.71 -3.49 -22.64
CA PRO A 211 -37.51 -4.08 -23.26
C PRO A 211 -36.38 -3.07 -23.46
N ARG A 212 -36.69 -1.78 -23.68
CA ARG A 212 -35.67 -0.72 -23.82
C ARG A 212 -34.93 -0.47 -22.50
N HIS A 213 -35.63 -0.51 -21.37
CA HIS A 213 -35.02 -0.36 -20.04
C HIS A 213 -34.10 -1.54 -19.70
N LEU A 214 -34.49 -2.76 -20.09
CA LEU A 214 -33.65 -3.94 -19.94
C LEU A 214 -32.35 -3.82 -20.76
N VAL A 215 -32.43 -3.38 -22.03
CA VAL A 215 -31.25 -3.16 -22.87
C VAL A 215 -30.32 -2.09 -22.28
N THR A 216 -30.88 -0.99 -21.79
CA THR A 216 -30.09 0.07 -21.12
C THR A 216 -29.36 -0.46 -19.89
N ARG A 217 -30.02 -1.27 -19.03
CA ARG A 217 -29.39 -1.87 -17.85
C ARG A 217 -28.27 -2.84 -18.22
N VAL A 218 -28.46 -3.68 -19.24
CA VAL A 218 -27.40 -4.56 -19.74
C VAL A 218 -26.20 -3.75 -20.26
N ARG A 219 -26.44 -2.67 -21.01
CA ARG A 219 -25.37 -1.78 -21.48
C ARG A 219 -24.61 -1.14 -20.31
N ARG A 220 -25.32 -0.68 -19.27
CA ARG A 220 -24.69 -0.14 -18.06
C ARG A 220 -23.86 -1.18 -17.32
N ALA A 221 -24.41 -2.39 -17.13
CA ALA A 221 -23.68 -3.49 -16.51
C ALA A 221 -22.40 -3.85 -17.29
N LEU A 222 -22.47 -3.93 -18.63
CA LEU A 222 -21.30 -4.19 -19.47
C LEU A 222 -20.27 -3.05 -19.40
N ARG A 223 -20.73 -1.79 -19.38
CA ARG A 223 -19.86 -0.62 -19.21
C ARG A 223 -19.12 -0.67 -17.87
N THR A 224 -19.83 -0.93 -16.79
CA THR A 224 -19.27 -1.07 -15.45
C THR A 224 -18.32 -2.26 -15.34
N CYS A 225 -18.68 -3.43 -15.89
CA CYS A 225 -17.76 -4.57 -15.95
C CYS A 225 -16.47 -4.22 -16.70
N ARG A 226 -16.55 -3.53 -17.84
CA ARG A 226 -15.36 -3.09 -18.58
C ARG A 226 -14.49 -2.12 -17.78
N LEU A 227 -15.10 -1.17 -17.05
CA LEU A 227 -14.37 -0.26 -16.16
C LEU A 227 -13.71 -1.01 -15.00
N GLY A 228 -14.47 -1.85 -14.31
CA GLY A 228 -13.97 -2.67 -13.20
C GLY A 228 -12.87 -3.63 -13.62
N TRP A 229 -12.99 -4.24 -14.81
CA TRP A 229 -11.98 -5.16 -15.35
C TRP A 229 -10.73 -4.49 -15.92
N ARG A 230 -10.78 -3.20 -16.27
CA ARG A 230 -9.56 -2.42 -16.57
C ARG A 230 -8.66 -2.30 -15.34
N ARG A 231 -9.26 -2.09 -14.17
CA ARG A 231 -8.53 -2.09 -12.89
C ARG A 231 -8.16 -3.50 -12.45
N GLN A 232 -9.06 -4.46 -12.61
CA GLN A 232 -8.88 -5.83 -12.11
C GLN A 232 -9.49 -6.86 -13.08
N PRO A 233 -8.67 -7.41 -14.01
CA PRO A 233 -9.12 -8.38 -15.00
C PRO A 233 -9.88 -9.56 -14.39
N PRO A 234 -10.89 -10.12 -15.09
CA PRO A 234 -11.78 -11.14 -14.52
C PRO A 234 -11.05 -12.39 -14.05
N GLY A 235 -10.03 -12.85 -14.80
CA GLY A 235 -9.18 -13.97 -14.39
C GLY A 235 -8.43 -13.69 -13.08
N HIS A 236 -7.92 -12.48 -12.91
CA HIS A 236 -7.22 -12.07 -11.68
C HIS A 236 -8.15 -12.05 -10.47
N ARG A 237 -9.42 -11.68 -10.65
CA ARG A 237 -10.42 -11.71 -9.57
C ARG A 237 -10.70 -13.13 -9.09
N TRP A 238 -10.84 -14.08 -10.03
CA TRP A 238 -11.02 -15.50 -9.70
C TRP A 238 -9.80 -16.12 -9.06
N VAL A 239 -8.60 -15.83 -9.60
CA VAL A 239 -7.35 -16.26 -8.96
C VAL A 239 -7.25 -15.67 -7.56
N ASN A 240 -7.48 -14.38 -7.36
CA ASN A 240 -7.47 -13.75 -6.04
C ASN A 240 -8.53 -14.35 -5.11
N ARG A 241 -9.70 -14.71 -5.61
CA ARG A 241 -10.72 -15.36 -4.77
C ARG A 241 -10.30 -16.76 -4.34
N LEU A 242 -9.89 -17.60 -5.29
CA LEU A 242 -9.51 -19.00 -5.06
C LEU A 242 -8.25 -19.10 -4.21
N THR A 243 -7.36 -18.12 -4.35
CA THR A 243 -6.08 -18.13 -3.67
C THR A 243 -6.07 -17.24 -2.42
N GLY A 244 -7.16 -16.56 -2.05
CA GLY A 244 -7.17 -15.62 -0.91
C GLY A 244 -6.16 -14.47 -1.12
N GLY A 245 -6.08 -13.99 -2.35
CA GLY A 245 -5.11 -13.01 -2.82
C GLY A 245 -3.79 -13.62 -3.29
N ARG A 246 -3.49 -14.90 -2.97
CA ARG A 246 -2.35 -15.77 -3.43
C ARG A 246 -1.28 -15.27 -4.38
N TYR A 247 -1.73 -14.87 -5.55
CA TYR A 247 -0.92 -14.97 -6.76
C TYR A 247 -0.83 -13.66 -7.53
N LEU A 248 -1.68 -12.70 -7.23
CA LEU A 248 -1.78 -11.47 -8.00
C LEU A 248 -2.04 -10.32 -7.03
N TRP A 249 -0.95 -9.74 -6.57
CA TRP A 249 -0.95 -8.33 -6.20
C TRP A 249 -1.51 -7.61 -7.42
N ALA A 250 -2.67 -6.98 -7.28
CA ALA A 250 -3.33 -6.33 -8.41
C ALA A 250 -2.49 -5.10 -8.75
N LYS A 251 -1.44 -5.29 -9.55
CA LYS A 251 -0.64 -4.21 -10.10
C LYS A 251 -1.61 -3.34 -10.91
N GLU A 252 -1.78 -2.08 -10.50
CA GLU A 252 -2.34 -1.05 -11.38
C GLU A 252 -1.66 -1.16 -12.77
N PRO A 253 -2.37 -0.91 -13.88
CA PRO A 253 -1.75 -0.88 -15.20
C PRO A 253 -0.50 0.00 -15.17
N ARG A 254 0.64 -0.50 -15.66
CA ARG A 254 1.87 0.31 -15.73
C ARG A 254 1.69 1.34 -16.83
N GLU A 255 1.58 2.60 -16.45
CA GLU A 255 1.75 3.70 -17.41
C GLU A 255 3.15 3.61 -18.03
N GLU A 256 3.27 4.09 -19.26
CA GLU A 256 4.53 4.08 -19.97
C GLU A 256 5.50 5.07 -19.30
N LEU A 257 6.62 4.57 -18.76
CA LEU A 257 7.65 5.40 -18.16
C LEU A 257 8.32 6.30 -19.21
N ARG A 258 8.42 7.59 -18.88
CA ARG A 258 9.07 8.62 -19.70
C ARG A 258 10.18 9.30 -18.93
N ALA A 259 11.15 9.85 -19.66
CA ALA A 259 12.17 10.70 -19.08
C ALA A 259 11.51 11.92 -18.39
N GLY A 260 11.96 12.24 -17.18
CA GLY A 260 11.39 13.26 -16.31
C GLY A 260 10.34 12.74 -15.32
N ASP A 261 9.81 11.53 -15.51
CA ASP A 261 8.84 10.97 -14.60
C ASP A 261 9.45 10.69 -13.22
N VAL A 262 8.65 10.95 -12.19
CA VAL A 262 8.90 10.42 -10.84
C VAL A 262 8.30 9.02 -10.76
N ALA A 263 9.13 8.05 -10.42
CA ALA A 263 8.74 6.66 -10.23
C ALA A 263 9.20 6.15 -8.85
N PHE A 264 8.79 4.94 -8.53
CA PHE A 264 9.10 4.25 -7.28
C PHE A 264 9.51 2.81 -7.57
N VAL A 265 10.48 2.30 -6.82
CA VAL A 265 10.86 0.88 -6.87
C VAL A 265 9.69 0.02 -6.40
N ASP A 266 9.27 -0.95 -7.23
CA ASP A 266 8.08 -1.82 -7.10
C ASP A 266 8.46 -3.29 -6.83
N VAL A 267 9.65 -3.52 -6.27
CA VAL A 267 10.19 -4.82 -5.88
C VAL A 267 10.92 -4.70 -4.54
N THR A 268 11.19 -5.82 -3.87
CA THR A 268 11.91 -5.83 -2.57
C THR A 268 13.17 -4.98 -2.58
N VAL A 269 14.02 -5.20 -3.57
CA VAL A 269 15.27 -4.47 -3.79
C VAL A 269 15.59 -4.54 -5.27
N ALA A 270 15.72 -3.38 -5.92
CA ALA A 270 16.16 -3.28 -7.31
C ALA A 270 17.68 -3.13 -7.34
N THR A 271 18.36 -3.91 -8.17
CA THR A 271 19.80 -3.72 -8.44
C THR A 271 19.94 -2.84 -9.68
N LEU A 272 20.71 -1.76 -9.57
CA LEU A 272 20.98 -0.84 -10.66
C LEU A 272 22.26 -1.26 -11.38
N TRP A 273 22.19 -1.32 -12.70
CA TRP A 273 23.25 -1.78 -13.59
C TRP A 273 23.97 -0.59 -14.23
N VAL A 274 25.25 -0.76 -14.52
CA VAL A 274 26.05 0.27 -15.23
C VAL A 274 25.55 0.41 -16.67
N GLU A 275 25.26 -0.72 -17.33
CA GLU A 275 24.70 -0.77 -18.68
C GLU A 275 23.47 -1.70 -18.72
N PRO A 276 22.44 -1.38 -19.52
CA PRO A 276 21.23 -2.19 -19.59
C PRO A 276 21.49 -3.49 -20.35
N GLY A 277 20.96 -4.61 -19.85
CA GLY A 277 21.01 -5.90 -20.54
C GLY A 277 22.38 -6.60 -20.49
N THR A 278 23.25 -6.22 -19.56
CA THR A 278 24.50 -6.94 -19.27
C THR A 278 24.31 -8.07 -18.26
N ASP A 279 23.10 -8.27 -17.76
CA ASP A 279 22.74 -9.34 -16.83
C ASP A 279 22.95 -10.73 -17.44
N ARG A 280 23.42 -11.66 -16.61
CA ARG A 280 23.63 -13.05 -17.01
C ARG A 280 22.35 -13.85 -16.74
N PRO A 281 22.17 -15.02 -17.37
CA PRO A 281 21.05 -15.92 -17.04
C PRO A 281 20.95 -16.28 -15.56
N LEU A 282 22.07 -16.33 -14.83
CA LEU A 282 22.10 -16.60 -13.38
C LEU A 282 21.58 -15.42 -12.54
N ASP A 283 21.58 -14.20 -13.09
CA ASP A 283 21.10 -12.98 -12.43
C ASP A 283 19.58 -12.77 -12.63
N ALA A 284 18.90 -13.69 -13.32
CA ALA A 284 17.45 -13.69 -13.51
C ALA A 284 16.64 -13.43 -12.21
N PRO A 285 17.02 -13.96 -11.03
CA PRO A 285 16.31 -13.65 -9.79
C PRO A 285 16.46 -12.18 -9.32
N ALA A 286 17.49 -11.46 -9.76
CA ALA A 286 17.72 -10.04 -9.43
C ALA A 286 17.08 -9.06 -10.43
N VAL A 287 16.92 -9.46 -11.69
CA VAL A 287 16.27 -8.64 -12.74
C VAL A 287 14.77 -8.91 -12.89
N GLY A 288 14.26 -9.99 -12.30
CA GLY A 288 12.85 -10.36 -12.30
C GLY A 288 11.92 -9.35 -11.61
N ALA A 289 10.60 -9.54 -11.78
CA ALA A 289 9.58 -8.77 -11.07
C ALA A 289 8.38 -9.68 -10.71
N PRO A 290 8.37 -10.33 -9.53
CA PRO A 290 9.20 -10.01 -8.36
C PRO A 290 10.65 -10.48 -8.47
N VAL A 291 11.52 -9.83 -7.70
CA VAL A 291 12.91 -10.29 -7.45
C VAL A 291 12.92 -11.36 -6.35
N ASP A 292 13.97 -12.18 -6.34
CA ASP A 292 14.26 -13.16 -5.29
C ASP A 292 15.76 -13.06 -4.91
N PRO A 293 16.11 -12.14 -3.98
CA PRO A 293 17.50 -11.90 -3.59
C PRO A 293 18.14 -13.10 -2.89
N GLU A 294 17.34 -13.94 -2.22
CA GLU A 294 17.80 -15.16 -1.57
C GLU A 294 18.15 -16.24 -2.60
N ALA A 295 17.31 -16.43 -3.62
CA ALA A 295 17.64 -17.31 -4.73
C ALA A 295 18.87 -16.82 -5.49
N TRP A 296 19.00 -15.52 -5.72
CA TRP A 296 20.18 -14.96 -6.36
C TRP A 296 21.46 -15.25 -5.56
N ASN A 297 21.45 -14.95 -4.25
CA ASN A 297 22.61 -15.20 -3.39
C ASN A 297 23.02 -16.68 -3.33
N ARG A 298 22.08 -17.62 -3.46
CA ARG A 298 22.36 -19.06 -3.48
C ARG A 298 23.09 -19.53 -4.74
N VAL A 299 22.91 -18.84 -5.86
CA VAL A 299 23.54 -19.20 -7.15
C VAL A 299 24.82 -18.41 -7.42
N LEU A 300 25.08 -17.35 -6.65
CA LEU A 300 26.29 -16.53 -6.74
C LEU A 300 27.46 -17.16 -5.95
N ASP A 301 28.32 -17.88 -6.67
CA ASP A 301 29.64 -18.28 -6.18
C ASP A 301 30.64 -17.10 -6.15
N ASP A 302 31.87 -17.35 -5.67
CA ASP A 302 32.89 -16.32 -5.51
C ASP A 302 33.23 -15.63 -6.84
N ASP A 303 33.38 -16.38 -7.94
CA ASP A 303 33.76 -15.82 -9.25
C ASP A 303 32.57 -15.04 -9.85
N ALA A 304 31.34 -15.52 -9.65
CA ALA A 304 30.15 -14.81 -10.07
C ALA A 304 29.94 -13.50 -9.31
N ARG A 305 30.32 -13.44 -8.02
CA ARG A 305 30.32 -12.21 -7.20
C ARG A 305 31.45 -11.26 -7.61
N GLU A 306 32.63 -11.78 -7.89
CA GLU A 306 33.77 -10.99 -8.40
C GLU A 306 33.42 -10.34 -9.73
N TRP A 307 32.75 -11.08 -10.63
CA TRP A 307 32.30 -10.53 -11.91
C TRP A 307 31.36 -9.33 -11.76
N MET A 308 30.58 -9.23 -10.67
CA MET A 308 29.66 -8.11 -10.45
C MET A 308 30.38 -6.76 -10.29
N VAL A 309 31.67 -6.79 -9.92
CA VAL A 309 32.49 -5.59 -9.74
C VAL A 309 32.54 -4.80 -11.05
N GLY A 310 32.03 -3.57 -11.00
CA GLY A 310 31.91 -2.69 -12.17
C GLY A 310 30.78 -3.03 -13.15
N GLN A 311 29.92 -4.01 -12.85
CA GLN A 311 28.72 -4.31 -13.66
C GLN A 311 27.46 -3.64 -13.12
N VAL A 312 27.45 -3.37 -11.81
CA VAL A 312 26.32 -2.78 -11.09
C VAL A 312 26.77 -1.57 -10.27
N GLU A 313 25.85 -0.64 -10.11
CA GLU A 313 26.01 0.70 -9.55
C GLU A 313 25.64 0.73 -8.06
N THR A 314 24.39 0.39 -7.74
CA THR A 314 23.86 0.38 -6.37
C THR A 314 22.62 -0.53 -6.30
N GLN A 315 21.95 -0.58 -5.14
CA GLN A 315 20.59 -1.10 -5.03
C GLN A 315 19.64 -0.04 -4.47
N ALA A 316 18.34 -0.18 -4.72
CA ALA A 316 17.30 0.67 -4.16
C ALA A 316 16.15 -0.18 -3.60
N GLN A 317 15.68 0.14 -2.39
CA GLN A 317 14.66 -0.66 -1.71
C GLN A 317 13.23 -0.34 -2.19
N LEU A 318 12.28 -1.24 -1.90
CA LEU A 318 10.85 -1.02 -2.18
C LEU A 318 10.38 0.37 -1.72
N GLY A 319 9.70 1.08 -2.60
CA GLY A 319 9.18 2.42 -2.31
C GLY A 319 10.19 3.55 -2.45
N ALA A 320 11.48 3.26 -2.68
CA ALA A 320 12.48 4.28 -2.96
C ALA A 320 12.06 5.13 -4.17
N ARG A 321 12.13 6.45 -3.99
CA ARG A 321 11.79 7.43 -5.03
C ARG A 321 12.93 7.52 -6.04
N VAL A 322 12.59 7.47 -7.32
CA VAL A 322 13.54 7.62 -8.41
C VAL A 322 13.03 8.61 -9.46
N THR A 323 13.95 9.30 -10.14
CA THR A 323 13.64 10.06 -11.36
C THR A 323 14.09 9.28 -12.57
N VAL A 324 13.17 9.01 -13.50
CA VAL A 324 13.51 8.41 -14.79
C VAL A 324 14.21 9.45 -15.66
N THR A 325 15.35 9.10 -16.25
CA THR A 325 16.13 10.01 -17.09
C THR A 325 16.18 9.54 -18.54
N GLU A 326 16.14 8.23 -18.77
CA GLU A 326 16.14 7.64 -20.10
C GLU A 326 15.43 6.27 -20.06
N ARG A 327 14.94 5.80 -21.22
CA ARG A 327 14.46 4.43 -21.41
C ARG A 327 15.08 3.82 -22.68
N ARG A 328 15.58 2.59 -22.55
CA ARG A 328 16.07 1.75 -23.67
C ARG A 328 15.41 0.37 -23.58
N GLY A 329 14.42 0.13 -24.43
CA GLY A 329 13.66 -1.13 -24.44
C GLY A 329 12.97 -1.40 -23.09
N ASP A 330 13.34 -2.51 -22.47
CA ASP A 330 12.81 -2.96 -21.18
C ASP A 330 13.60 -2.43 -19.98
N TRP A 331 14.53 -1.51 -20.20
CA TRP A 331 15.37 -0.89 -19.17
C TRP A 331 15.13 0.62 -19.09
N ALA A 332 15.17 1.16 -17.88
CA ALA A 332 15.10 2.58 -17.58
C ALA A 332 16.36 3.01 -16.85
N HIS A 333 16.97 4.11 -17.29
CA HIS A 333 18.01 4.78 -16.51
C HIS A 333 17.32 5.70 -15.51
N VAL A 334 17.63 5.53 -14.23
CA VAL A 334 16.98 6.23 -13.13
C VAL A 334 18.01 6.88 -12.21
N VAL A 335 17.58 7.88 -11.45
CA VAL A 335 18.36 8.50 -10.37
C VAL A 335 17.65 8.25 -9.04
N VAL A 336 18.32 7.58 -8.10
CA VAL A 336 17.81 7.15 -6.80
C VAL A 336 18.00 8.25 -5.75
N HIS A 337 16.92 8.81 -5.24
CA HIS A 337 16.96 10.10 -4.50
C HIS A 337 17.60 10.01 -3.12
N ASP A 338 17.51 8.87 -2.46
CA ASP A 338 17.97 8.68 -1.09
C ASP A 338 19.46 8.27 -1.01
N GLN A 339 20.22 8.39 -2.10
CA GLN A 339 21.62 7.99 -2.16
C GLN A 339 22.48 9.11 -2.72
N PRO A 340 23.09 9.94 -1.85
CA PRO A 340 23.94 11.04 -2.28
C PRO A 340 25.18 10.56 -3.04
N THR A 341 25.51 11.25 -4.13
CA THR A 341 26.73 11.04 -4.93
C THR A 341 27.11 12.35 -5.63
N PRO A 342 28.40 12.61 -5.87
CA PRO A 342 28.84 13.75 -6.68
C PRO A 342 28.43 13.65 -8.16
N ARG A 343 28.04 12.46 -8.64
CA ARG A 343 27.71 12.19 -10.06
C ARG A 343 26.43 12.87 -10.53
N ASP A 344 25.43 13.00 -9.67
CA ASP A 344 24.17 13.70 -9.96
C ASP A 344 23.59 14.28 -8.66
N PRO A 345 23.30 15.60 -8.61
CA PRO A 345 22.82 16.24 -7.38
C PRO A 345 21.45 15.76 -6.92
N ARG A 346 20.71 15.02 -7.76
CA ARG A 346 19.41 14.44 -7.41
C ARG A 346 19.53 13.09 -6.72
N GLY A 347 20.70 12.43 -6.77
CA GLY A 347 20.92 11.10 -6.19
C GLY A 347 21.71 10.15 -7.10
N TYR A 348 21.63 8.84 -6.85
CA TYR A 348 22.52 7.86 -7.50
C TYR A 348 21.99 7.36 -8.86
N PRO A 349 22.72 7.53 -9.97
CA PRO A 349 22.28 7.10 -11.30
C PRO A 349 22.54 5.61 -11.58
N GLY A 350 21.69 4.98 -12.40
CA GLY A 350 21.94 3.64 -12.96
C GLY A 350 20.74 3.04 -13.71
N TRP A 351 20.95 1.91 -14.38
CA TRP A 351 19.92 1.20 -15.17
C TRP A 351 19.15 0.18 -14.34
N VAL A 352 17.83 0.17 -14.46
CA VAL A 352 16.95 -0.79 -13.80
C VAL A 352 15.94 -1.34 -14.81
N PRO A 353 15.51 -2.60 -14.71
CA PRO A 353 14.41 -3.08 -15.54
C PRO A 353 13.16 -2.20 -15.31
N VAL A 354 12.52 -1.75 -16.40
CA VAL A 354 11.23 -1.06 -16.39
C VAL A 354 10.20 -1.86 -15.57
N ALA A 355 10.37 -3.18 -15.55
CA ALA A 355 9.50 -4.06 -14.79
C ALA A 355 9.62 -3.93 -13.26
N GLN A 356 10.61 -3.21 -12.74
CA GLN A 356 10.88 -3.07 -11.31
C GLN A 356 10.57 -1.67 -10.76
N VAL A 357 10.18 -0.72 -11.61
CA VAL A 357 9.83 0.63 -11.21
C VAL A 357 8.48 1.05 -11.80
N ARG A 358 7.81 2.00 -11.16
CA ARG A 358 6.51 2.50 -11.64
C ARG A 358 6.18 3.91 -11.19
N THR A 359 5.40 4.62 -11.99
CA THR A 359 4.73 5.84 -11.54
C THR A 359 3.51 5.48 -10.69
N ASN A 360 3.25 6.30 -9.67
CA ASN A 360 2.00 6.27 -8.92
C ASN A 360 1.79 7.61 -8.18
N PRO A 361 1.01 8.54 -8.75
CA PRO A 361 0.75 9.84 -8.13
C PRO A 361 0.03 9.75 -6.77
N THR A 362 -0.77 8.70 -6.56
CA THR A 362 -1.44 8.46 -5.28
C THR A 362 -0.43 8.05 -4.21
N PHE A 363 0.47 7.13 -4.53
CA PHE A 363 1.55 6.73 -3.64
C PHE A 363 2.50 7.89 -3.33
N ASP A 364 2.83 8.71 -4.34
CA ASP A 364 3.66 9.91 -4.13
C ASP A 364 3.03 10.88 -3.12
N ARG A 365 1.73 11.16 -3.28
CA ARG A 365 0.97 11.98 -2.34
C ARG A 365 0.91 11.36 -0.95
N GLN A 366 0.66 10.05 -0.87
CA GLN A 366 0.60 9.32 0.40
C GLN A 366 1.94 9.35 1.12
N LEU A 367 3.05 9.17 0.40
CA LEU A 367 4.38 9.41 0.95
C LEU A 367 4.41 10.81 1.53
N ALA A 368 4.09 11.84 0.75
CA ALA A 368 4.17 13.26 1.13
C ALA A 368 3.28 13.70 2.32
N GLU A 369 2.13 13.06 2.54
CA GLU A 369 1.11 13.56 3.46
C GLU A 369 0.87 12.68 4.68
N ARG A 370 1.19 11.38 4.61
CA ARG A 370 0.88 10.42 5.69
C ARG A 370 2.07 10.16 6.58
N GLU A 371 1.78 9.77 7.82
CA GLU A 371 2.74 9.11 8.70
C GLU A 371 3.44 7.97 7.95
N LEU A 372 4.73 7.80 8.20
CA LEU A 372 5.56 6.79 7.55
C LEU A 372 5.86 5.65 8.51
N ALA A 373 6.00 4.43 8.00
CA ALA A 373 6.59 3.33 8.72
C ALA A 373 7.97 3.05 8.12
N VAL A 374 8.99 3.05 8.97
CA VAL A 374 10.37 2.68 8.63
C VAL A 374 10.64 1.30 9.22
N VAL A 375 11.06 0.35 8.39
CA VAL A 375 11.44 -0.99 8.86
C VAL A 375 12.71 -0.91 9.70
N THR A 376 12.65 -1.41 10.94
CA THR A 376 13.75 -1.38 11.91
C THR A 376 14.40 -2.75 12.12
N ALA A 377 13.65 -3.83 11.92
CA ALA A 377 14.18 -5.19 11.83
C ALA A 377 15.09 -5.35 10.61
N ASP A 378 16.04 -6.29 10.62
CA ASP A 378 16.92 -6.55 9.46
C ASP A 378 16.10 -6.79 8.19
N SER A 379 15.03 -7.56 8.32
CA SER A 379 13.96 -7.66 7.33
C SER A 379 12.63 -7.98 8.00
N THR A 380 11.52 -7.68 7.33
CA THR A 380 10.17 -8.09 7.75
C THR A 380 9.36 -8.58 6.56
N LEU A 381 8.34 -9.41 6.83
CA LEU A 381 7.47 -9.99 5.81
C LEU A 381 6.16 -9.22 5.71
N LEU A 382 5.92 -8.63 4.54
CA LEU A 382 4.65 -8.00 4.24
C LEU A 382 3.58 -9.06 3.92
N SER A 383 2.45 -8.95 4.62
CA SER A 383 1.34 -9.89 4.61
C SER A 383 0.07 -9.27 4.03
N ALA A 384 -0.79 -10.10 3.43
CA ALA A 384 -2.06 -9.62 2.87
C ALA A 384 -3.12 -9.28 3.95
N THR A 385 -2.95 -9.75 5.20
CA THR A 385 -3.94 -9.62 6.27
C THR A 385 -3.28 -9.29 7.61
N SER A 386 -3.98 -8.55 8.46
CA SER A 386 -3.49 -8.11 9.78
C SER A 386 -3.26 -9.23 10.79
N SER A 387 -3.85 -10.42 10.60
CA SER A 387 -3.70 -11.58 11.50
C SER A 387 -2.53 -12.49 11.13
N GLY A 388 -1.67 -12.06 10.20
CA GLY A 388 -0.76 -12.96 9.50
C GLY A 388 -1.48 -13.86 8.49
N GLY A 389 -0.69 -14.42 7.57
CA GLY A 389 -1.09 -15.25 6.43
C GLY A 389 0.15 -15.72 5.70
N ARG A 390 0.03 -16.46 4.57
CA ARG A 390 1.24 -16.84 3.81
C ARG A 390 1.96 -15.54 3.33
N PRO A 391 3.25 -15.36 3.64
CA PRO A 391 4.03 -14.15 3.33
C PRO A 391 4.21 -13.98 1.82
N ARG A 392 4.37 -12.74 1.31
CA ARG A 392 4.61 -12.52 -0.14
C ARG A 392 5.62 -11.46 -0.57
N LEU A 393 6.16 -10.67 0.34
CA LEU A 393 7.31 -9.84 0.00
C LEU A 393 8.11 -9.56 1.27
N ALA A 394 9.37 -9.98 1.27
CA ALA A 394 10.31 -9.54 2.29
C ALA A 394 10.75 -8.12 1.95
N VAL A 395 10.86 -7.27 2.96
CA VAL A 395 11.38 -5.89 2.83
C VAL A 395 12.47 -5.69 3.87
N GLY A 396 13.49 -4.91 3.50
CA GLY A 396 14.70 -4.77 4.30
C GLY A 396 14.61 -3.61 5.29
N VAL A 397 15.51 -3.62 6.26
CA VAL A 397 15.74 -2.48 7.15
C VAL A 397 15.89 -1.18 6.35
N THR A 398 15.33 -0.09 6.87
CA THR A 398 15.22 1.25 6.25
C THR A 398 14.18 1.41 5.13
N THR A 399 13.51 0.33 4.70
CA THR A 399 12.33 0.45 3.81
C THR A 399 11.29 1.37 4.46
N THR A 400 10.88 2.41 3.75
CA THR A 400 9.98 3.44 4.24
C THR A 400 8.70 3.50 3.40
N LEU A 401 7.55 3.28 4.04
CA LEU A 401 6.25 3.20 3.35
C LEU A 401 5.17 4.03 4.07
N PRO A 402 4.17 4.58 3.37
CA PRO A 402 3.08 5.33 3.99
C PRO A 402 2.17 4.44 4.84
N VAL A 403 1.80 4.90 6.04
CA VAL A 403 0.84 4.22 6.91
C VAL A 403 -0.60 4.54 6.46
N LEU A 404 -1.36 3.49 6.16
CA LEU A 404 -2.79 3.57 5.83
C LEU A 404 -3.66 3.41 7.06
N SER A 405 -3.35 2.43 7.91
CA SER A 405 -4.02 2.18 9.18
C SER A 405 -3.12 1.40 10.14
N ALA A 406 -3.45 1.38 11.43
CA ALA A 406 -2.75 0.60 12.44
C ALA A 406 -3.76 -0.15 13.32
N ARG A 407 -3.38 -1.36 13.76
CA ARG A 407 -4.14 -2.21 14.68
C ARG A 407 -3.19 -2.80 15.72
N ALA A 408 -3.73 -3.43 16.76
CA ALA A 408 -2.91 -4.11 17.76
C ALA A 408 -1.99 -5.16 17.07
N GLY A 409 -0.68 -4.90 17.10
CA GLY A 409 0.36 -5.79 16.56
C GLY A 409 0.64 -5.71 15.05
N ALA A 410 -0.07 -4.87 14.28
CA ALA A 410 0.18 -4.79 12.83
C ALA A 410 -0.09 -3.39 12.25
N VAL A 411 0.70 -3.01 11.25
CA VAL A 411 0.60 -1.72 10.55
C VAL A 411 0.29 -1.98 9.08
N GLU A 412 -0.75 -1.34 8.55
CA GLU A 412 -1.13 -1.39 7.14
C GLU A 412 -0.39 -0.29 6.37
N LEU A 413 0.33 -0.69 5.33
CA LEU A 413 1.23 0.12 4.54
C LEU A 413 0.72 0.20 3.11
N ALA A 414 0.81 1.39 2.51
CA ALA A 414 0.61 1.56 1.08
C ALA A 414 1.83 1.05 0.32
N LEU A 415 1.60 0.43 -0.84
CA LEU A 415 2.66 -0.03 -1.73
C LEU A 415 2.70 0.80 -3.02
N PRO A 416 3.87 0.85 -3.70
CA PRO A 416 4.03 1.56 -4.96
C PRO A 416 3.02 1.15 -6.04
N ASP A 417 2.55 -0.09 -6.02
CA ASP A 417 1.56 -0.62 -6.97
C ASP A 417 0.11 -0.18 -6.72
N GLY A 418 -0.11 0.63 -5.68
CA GLY A 418 -1.44 1.09 -5.24
C GLY A 418 -2.15 0.10 -4.33
N SER A 419 -1.57 -1.07 -4.07
CA SER A 419 -2.10 -2.02 -3.10
C SER A 419 -1.70 -1.67 -1.66
N ALA A 420 -2.16 -2.48 -0.72
CA ALA A 420 -1.84 -2.35 0.70
C ALA A 420 -1.35 -3.70 1.26
N ALA A 421 -0.41 -3.64 2.20
CA ALA A 421 0.10 -4.80 2.90
C ALA A 421 0.33 -4.52 4.38
N TRP A 422 0.40 -5.58 5.18
CA TRP A 422 0.55 -5.51 6.64
C TRP A 422 1.96 -5.92 7.04
N ALA A 423 2.62 -5.08 7.84
CA ALA A 423 3.85 -5.41 8.55
C ALA A 423 3.54 -5.67 10.04
N ASP A 424 4.41 -6.45 10.71
CA ASP A 424 4.38 -6.56 12.17
C ASP A 424 4.72 -5.19 12.77
N ALA A 425 3.94 -4.76 13.77
CA ALA A 425 4.17 -3.47 14.42
C ALA A 425 5.48 -3.41 15.21
N GLY A 426 6.03 -4.56 15.62
CA GLY A 426 7.34 -4.66 16.30
C GLY A 426 8.53 -4.50 15.36
N ASP A 427 8.34 -4.72 14.06
CA ASP A 427 9.40 -4.64 13.05
C ASP A 427 9.52 -3.25 12.41
N VAL A 428 8.64 -2.31 12.76
CA VAL A 428 8.57 -0.98 12.14
C VAL A 428 8.47 0.14 13.18
N ALA A 429 9.19 1.24 12.93
CA ALA A 429 9.02 2.50 13.64
C ALA A 429 8.07 3.42 12.85
N ARG A 430 7.07 3.99 13.53
CA ARG A 430 6.13 4.96 12.94
C ARG A 430 6.65 6.38 13.14
N VAL A 431 6.80 7.12 12.04
CA VAL A 431 7.35 8.48 12.00
C VAL A 431 6.25 9.45 11.57
N PRO A 432 5.80 10.37 12.45
CA PRO A 432 4.82 11.40 12.10
C PRO A 432 5.33 12.34 11.01
N ARG A 433 4.43 12.86 10.17
CA ARG A 433 4.76 13.90 9.17
C ARG A 433 4.92 15.28 9.84
N PRO A 434 5.94 16.08 9.48
CA PRO A 434 6.21 17.38 10.11
C PRO A 434 5.10 18.43 9.96
N SER A 435 4.21 18.30 8.97
CA SER A 435 3.20 19.32 8.67
C SER A 435 2.06 19.42 9.71
N HIS A 436 1.96 18.47 10.64
CA HIS A 436 0.82 18.39 11.59
C HIS A 436 1.23 18.21 13.07
N ALA A 437 2.53 18.29 13.40
CA ALA A 437 3.00 18.19 14.78
C ALA A 437 4.12 19.20 15.05
N PRO A 438 4.23 19.78 16.25
CA PRO A 438 5.47 20.44 16.66
C PRO A 438 6.63 19.47 16.47
N ALA A 439 7.78 19.97 16.00
CA ALA A 439 8.96 19.15 15.79
C ALA A 439 9.19 18.29 17.06
N PRO A 440 9.22 16.95 16.94
CA PRO A 440 9.50 16.12 18.09
C PRO A 440 10.82 16.59 18.71
N ALA A 441 10.92 16.53 20.04
CA ALA A 441 12.23 16.68 20.69
C ALA A 441 13.16 15.72 19.97
N ALA A 442 14.24 16.24 19.37
CA ALA A 442 15.16 15.41 18.61
C ALA A 442 15.60 14.27 19.52
N ASP A 443 15.40 13.03 19.08
CA ASP A 443 15.97 11.88 19.77
C ASP A 443 17.47 12.16 19.99
N PRO A 444 18.03 11.75 21.14
CA PRO A 444 19.45 11.94 21.39
C PRO A 444 20.23 11.36 20.20
N ALA A 445 21.18 12.15 19.69
CA ALA A 445 22.03 11.71 18.60
C ALA A 445 22.67 10.35 18.94
N PRO A 446 22.74 9.42 17.98
CA PRO A 446 23.28 8.09 18.24
C PRO A 446 24.73 8.18 18.70
N THR A 447 25.17 7.25 19.54
CA THR A 447 26.58 7.10 19.91
C THR A 447 27.32 6.21 18.92
N GLY A 448 28.66 6.32 18.92
CA GLY A 448 29.53 5.45 18.13
C GLY A 448 29.31 3.97 18.41
N GLU A 449 29.08 3.62 19.68
CA GLU A 449 28.79 2.26 20.11
C GLU A 449 27.45 1.76 19.57
N GLN A 450 26.44 2.63 19.42
CA GLN A 450 25.16 2.27 18.81
C GLN A 450 25.29 2.00 17.30
N LEU A 451 26.14 2.76 16.60
CA LEU A 451 26.49 2.49 15.21
C LEU A 451 27.20 1.13 15.09
N VAL A 452 28.20 0.87 15.93
CA VAL A 452 28.91 -0.43 15.95
C VAL A 452 27.96 -1.58 16.27
N ALA A 453 27.10 -1.46 17.29
CA ALA A 453 26.11 -2.49 17.61
C ALA A 453 25.13 -2.75 16.45
N THR A 454 24.81 -1.72 15.68
CA THR A 454 24.00 -1.86 14.46
C THR A 454 24.77 -2.59 13.36
N ALA A 455 26.04 -2.23 13.18
CA ALA A 455 26.93 -2.86 12.23
C ALA A 455 27.13 -4.37 12.52
N GLU A 456 27.19 -4.75 13.79
CA GLU A 456 27.33 -6.15 14.24
C GLU A 456 26.14 -7.04 13.87
N ARG A 457 24.94 -6.49 13.65
CA ARG A 457 23.77 -7.25 13.16
C ARG A 457 24.03 -7.95 11.83
N PHE A 458 24.95 -7.40 11.03
CA PHE A 458 25.26 -7.92 9.70
C PHE A 458 26.46 -8.86 9.68
N LEU A 459 27.06 -9.20 10.83
CA LEU A 459 28.20 -10.14 10.88
C LEU A 459 27.87 -11.46 10.18
N GLY A 460 28.76 -11.88 9.28
CA GLY A 460 28.57 -13.09 8.48
C GLY A 460 27.70 -12.91 7.23
N LEU A 461 27.08 -11.74 7.00
CA LEU A 461 26.40 -11.46 5.74
C LEU A 461 27.40 -11.44 4.59
N ARG A 462 27.14 -12.21 3.53
CA ARG A 462 28.05 -12.32 2.38
C ARG A 462 28.15 -11.00 1.62
N TYR A 463 29.37 -10.67 1.21
CA TYR A 463 29.63 -9.50 0.39
C TYR A 463 28.89 -9.61 -0.94
N LEU A 464 28.30 -8.49 -1.37
CA LEU A 464 27.73 -8.33 -2.70
C LEU A 464 28.10 -6.95 -3.21
N TRP A 465 28.83 -6.88 -4.32
CA TRP A 465 29.16 -5.59 -4.96
C TRP A 465 27.88 -4.80 -5.24
N ALA A 466 27.91 -3.49 -5.01
CA ALA A 466 26.76 -2.57 -5.05
C ALA A 466 25.67 -2.79 -3.97
N GLY A 467 25.83 -3.75 -3.07
CA GLY A 467 24.82 -4.13 -2.08
C GLY A 467 24.56 -3.06 -1.01
N VAL A 468 23.28 -2.74 -0.77
CA VAL A 468 22.83 -1.79 0.29
C VAL A 468 21.61 -2.32 1.06
N SER A 469 21.52 -3.63 1.23
CA SER A 469 20.33 -4.31 1.75
C SER A 469 20.70 -5.49 2.65
N PRO A 470 19.77 -6.03 3.47
CA PRO A 470 20.05 -7.20 4.31
C PRO A 470 20.31 -8.49 3.52
N TRP A 471 20.21 -8.45 2.18
CA TRP A 471 20.55 -9.59 1.30
C TRP A 471 21.97 -9.49 0.72
N GLY A 472 22.72 -8.44 1.02
CA GLY A 472 24.10 -8.29 0.56
C GLY A 472 24.58 -6.85 0.69
N LEU A 473 25.83 -6.70 1.10
CA LEU A 473 26.47 -5.41 1.32
C LEU A 473 27.84 -5.38 0.66
N ASP A 474 28.19 -4.26 0.05
CA ASP A 474 29.60 -3.90 -0.19
C ASP A 474 30.13 -3.02 0.96
N CYS A 475 31.39 -2.60 0.87
CA CYS A 475 32.05 -1.87 1.96
C CYS A 475 31.36 -0.53 2.28
N SER A 476 31.09 0.28 1.26
CA SER A 476 30.47 1.60 1.41
C SER A 476 28.97 1.51 1.64
N GLY A 477 28.29 0.51 1.10
CA GLY A 477 26.89 0.20 1.32
C GLY A 477 26.62 -0.32 2.74
N PHE A 478 27.57 -1.06 3.32
CA PHE A 478 27.58 -1.41 4.74
C PHE A 478 27.67 -0.16 5.62
N ALA A 479 28.63 0.73 5.35
CA ALA A 479 28.77 1.99 6.07
C ALA A 479 27.50 2.85 5.94
N LEU A 480 26.96 2.98 4.72
CA LEU A 480 25.73 3.70 4.42
C LEU A 480 24.55 3.17 5.22
N LEU A 481 24.33 1.85 5.20
CA LEU A 481 23.18 1.23 5.87
C LEU A 481 23.28 1.39 7.40
N ALA A 482 24.47 1.20 7.97
CA ALA A 482 24.69 1.36 9.40
C ALA A 482 24.40 2.80 9.89
N HIS A 483 24.77 3.82 9.11
CA HIS A 483 24.48 5.22 9.41
C HIS A 483 23.00 5.57 9.18
N ARG A 484 22.42 5.09 8.08
CA ARG A 484 21.03 5.36 7.69
C ARG A 484 20.01 4.87 8.71
N ILE A 485 20.27 3.73 9.35
CA ILE A 485 19.41 3.19 10.43
C ILE A 485 19.25 4.20 11.57
N HIS A 486 20.24 5.06 11.80
CA HIS A 486 20.21 6.13 12.80
C HIS A 486 19.86 7.51 12.22
N GLY A 487 19.35 7.56 10.99
CA GLY A 487 18.98 8.80 10.31
C GLY A 487 20.18 9.66 9.88
N ILE A 488 21.38 9.10 9.83
CA ILE A 488 22.58 9.80 9.36
C ILE A 488 22.75 9.51 7.87
N GLU A 489 22.62 10.55 7.05
CA GLU A 489 22.84 10.45 5.61
C GLU A 489 24.33 10.64 5.29
N ILE A 490 24.90 9.68 4.57
CA ILE A 490 26.27 9.73 4.06
C ILE A 490 26.27 9.41 2.55
N PRO A 491 27.31 9.79 1.79
CA PRO A 491 27.41 9.41 0.38
C PRO A 491 27.41 7.89 0.17
N ARG A 492 26.99 7.43 -1.01
CA ARG A 492 26.91 5.99 -1.34
C ARG A 492 28.27 5.33 -1.53
N ASP A 493 29.24 6.03 -2.12
CA ASP A 493 30.54 5.47 -2.51
C ASP A 493 31.65 5.82 -1.52
N ALA A 494 32.65 4.94 -1.39
CA ALA A 494 33.71 5.07 -0.38
C ALA A 494 34.58 6.32 -0.58
N ASP A 495 34.86 6.69 -1.83
CA ASP A 495 35.62 7.89 -2.19
C ASP A 495 34.88 9.17 -1.77
N ALA A 496 33.58 9.27 -2.09
CA ALA A 496 32.75 10.38 -1.65
C ALA A 496 32.57 10.41 -0.12
N GLN A 497 32.46 9.24 0.52
CA GLN A 497 32.43 9.13 1.98
C GLN A 497 33.73 9.61 2.63
N ALA A 498 34.88 9.42 1.98
CA ALA A 498 36.20 9.87 2.46
C ALA A 498 36.41 11.38 2.36
N GLU A 499 35.61 12.07 1.54
CA GLU A 499 35.68 13.53 1.36
C GLU A 499 34.69 14.30 2.23
N ALA A 500 33.68 13.62 2.78
CA ALA A 500 32.66 14.19 3.65
C ALA A 500 32.88 13.84 5.13
N GLY A 501 32.13 14.48 6.03
CA GLY A 501 32.28 14.33 7.48
C GLY A 501 33.51 15.06 8.05
N GLU A 502 33.72 14.92 9.35
CA GLU A 502 34.86 15.50 10.07
C GLU A 502 36.10 14.61 9.93
N ALA A 503 37.26 15.18 9.60
CA ALA A 503 38.52 14.42 9.56
C ALA A 503 38.94 13.98 10.97
N VAL A 504 39.38 12.73 11.11
CA VAL A 504 39.85 12.17 12.39
C VAL A 504 41.26 11.60 12.22
N GLU A 505 42.16 11.97 13.12
CA GLU A 505 43.51 11.41 13.20
C GLU A 505 43.46 9.96 13.74
N ALA A 506 44.41 9.12 13.34
CA ALA A 506 44.40 7.69 13.67
C ALA A 506 44.47 7.41 15.18
N GLU A 507 45.04 8.33 15.95
CA GLU A 507 45.15 8.29 17.40
C GLU A 507 43.84 8.64 18.11
N ASP A 508 42.94 9.38 17.44
CA ASP A 508 41.69 9.92 17.97
C ASP A 508 40.44 9.12 17.52
N LEU A 509 40.67 7.96 16.90
CA LEU A 509 39.62 7.04 16.45
C LEU A 509 38.70 6.62 17.60
N ARG A 510 37.39 6.77 17.38
CA ARG A 510 36.31 6.35 18.27
C ARG A 510 35.38 5.39 17.54
N PRO A 511 34.70 4.47 18.26
CA PRO A 511 33.73 3.58 17.65
C PRO A 511 32.78 4.33 16.71
N GLY A 512 32.50 3.78 15.54
CA GLY A 512 31.65 4.42 14.53
C GLY A 512 32.38 5.33 13.52
N ASP A 513 33.62 5.74 13.78
CA ASP A 513 34.43 6.45 12.77
C ASP A 513 34.69 5.54 11.56
N LEU A 514 34.65 6.09 10.35
CA LEU A 514 34.94 5.36 9.12
C LEU A 514 36.43 5.45 8.79
N LEU A 515 37.07 4.32 8.50
CA LEU A 515 38.47 4.21 8.05
C LEU A 515 38.49 3.97 6.55
N PHE A 516 39.28 4.74 5.83
CA PHE A 516 39.37 4.66 4.37
C PHE A 516 40.73 4.13 3.93
N PHE A 517 40.72 3.35 2.85
CA PHE A 517 41.92 2.75 2.29
C PHE A 517 42.01 3.05 0.79
N ALA A 518 43.17 3.50 0.36
CA ALA A 518 43.42 3.99 -0.98
C ALA A 518 44.66 3.38 -1.62
N GLU A 519 44.60 3.12 -2.92
CA GLU A 519 45.70 2.59 -3.71
C GLU A 519 46.22 3.62 -4.73
N PRO A 520 47.55 3.75 -4.93
CA PRO A 520 48.60 3.00 -4.23
C PRO A 520 48.97 3.66 -2.89
N GLY A 521 49.20 2.85 -1.85
CA GLY A 521 49.89 3.27 -0.60
C GLY A 521 49.24 4.44 0.15
N GLY A 522 47.91 4.53 0.14
CA GLY A 522 47.14 5.49 0.91
C GLY A 522 46.93 6.86 0.26
N VAL A 523 47.42 7.07 -0.98
CA VAL A 523 47.39 8.40 -1.63
C VAL A 523 46.56 8.46 -2.91
N GLY A 524 46.13 7.33 -3.47
CA GLY A 524 45.40 7.30 -4.74
C GLY A 524 43.89 7.14 -4.56
N PHE A 525 43.29 6.23 -5.34
CA PHE A 525 41.85 6.02 -5.34
C PHE A 525 41.41 5.26 -4.09
N VAL A 526 40.46 5.83 -3.33
CA VAL A 526 39.83 5.16 -2.18
C VAL A 526 38.97 4.01 -2.70
N HIS A 527 39.35 2.78 -2.40
CA HIS A 527 38.68 1.58 -2.89
C HIS A 527 37.96 0.79 -1.79
N HIS A 528 38.27 1.07 -0.52
CA HIS A 528 37.68 0.36 0.61
C HIS A 528 37.40 1.26 1.81
N VAL A 529 36.36 0.90 2.56
CA VAL A 529 35.98 1.55 3.82
C VAL A 529 35.63 0.50 4.88
N GLY A 530 36.03 0.75 6.12
CA GLY A 530 35.61 0.00 7.30
C GLY A 530 35.11 0.93 8.41
N MET A 531 34.40 0.41 9.39
CA MET A 531 33.98 1.17 10.57
C MET A 531 34.83 0.77 11.77
N TYR A 532 35.37 1.75 12.49
CA TYR A 532 36.14 1.50 13.71
C TYR A 532 35.24 0.83 14.74
N HIS A 533 35.64 -0.36 15.16
CA HIS A 533 34.93 -1.18 16.14
C HIS A 533 35.38 -0.85 17.57
N GLY A 534 36.56 -0.24 17.71
CA GLY A 534 37.23 0.00 18.97
C GLY A 534 38.38 -0.98 19.21
N GLN A 535 39.28 -0.65 20.15
CA GLN A 535 40.40 -1.51 20.56
C GLN A 535 41.32 -1.93 19.40
N GLY A 536 41.58 -1.03 18.43
CA GLY A 536 42.42 -1.33 17.27
C GLY A 536 41.75 -2.21 16.21
N ARG A 537 40.44 -2.46 16.32
CA ARG A 537 39.69 -3.28 15.37
C ARG A 537 38.76 -2.45 14.50
N MET A 538 38.42 -2.99 13.34
CA MET A 538 37.36 -2.48 12.47
C MET A 538 36.39 -3.60 12.08
N ILE A 539 35.14 -3.23 11.82
CA ILE A 539 34.13 -4.08 11.18
C ILE A 539 33.92 -3.61 9.74
N HIS A 540 33.89 -4.52 8.77
CA HIS A 540 33.75 -4.17 7.36
C HIS A 540 33.14 -5.31 6.52
N ALA A 541 32.72 -5.00 5.29
CA ALA A 541 32.41 -5.97 4.24
C ALA A 541 33.57 -5.95 3.21
N PRO A 542 34.54 -6.89 3.26
CA PRO A 542 35.83 -6.68 2.59
C PRO A 542 35.84 -6.89 1.08
N ASN A 543 35.30 -8.01 0.58
CA ASN A 543 35.42 -8.38 -0.83
C ASN A 543 34.46 -9.53 -1.20
N PRO A 544 34.24 -9.80 -2.51
CA PRO A 544 33.36 -10.85 -3.04
C PRO A 544 33.53 -12.26 -2.47
N ARG A 545 34.73 -12.60 -2.00
CA ARG A 545 35.08 -13.93 -1.43
C ARG A 545 34.76 -14.06 0.05
N SER A 546 34.31 -12.99 0.69
CA SER A 546 34.20 -12.89 2.14
C SER A 546 32.81 -12.47 2.61
N ALA A 547 32.67 -12.31 3.92
CA ALA A 547 31.48 -11.83 4.59
C ALA A 547 31.84 -10.68 5.53
N VAL A 548 30.84 -9.97 6.04
CA VAL A 548 31.04 -8.96 7.08
C VAL A 548 31.77 -9.58 8.27
N CYS A 549 32.89 -8.99 8.67
CA CYS A 549 33.74 -9.50 9.75
C CYS A 549 34.43 -8.39 10.54
N VAL A 550 34.97 -8.75 11.70
CA VAL A 550 35.80 -7.88 12.53
C VAL A 550 37.25 -8.31 12.43
N VAL A 551 38.15 -7.36 12.17
CA VAL A 551 39.60 -7.60 12.04
C VAL A 551 40.40 -6.56 12.80
N ASP A 552 41.65 -6.87 13.16
CA ASP A 552 42.62 -5.83 13.52
C ASP A 552 42.94 -5.01 12.27
N TRP A 553 42.66 -3.71 12.32
CA TRP A 553 42.67 -2.90 11.09
C TRP A 553 44.10 -2.64 10.59
N ARG A 554 45.09 -2.57 11.50
CA ARG A 554 46.50 -2.33 11.12
C ARG A 554 47.14 -3.60 10.55
N ALA A 555 46.80 -4.77 11.08
CA ALA A 555 47.23 -6.04 10.53
C ALA A 555 46.58 -6.31 9.15
N TRP A 556 45.34 -5.88 8.97
CA TRP A 556 44.65 -5.94 7.68
C TRP A 556 45.27 -4.99 6.66
N ASP A 557 45.69 -3.79 7.07
CA ASP A 557 46.37 -2.78 6.25
C ASP A 557 47.86 -3.09 5.95
N ALA A 558 48.17 -4.34 5.58
CA ALA A 558 49.54 -4.78 5.34
C ALA A 558 50.25 -4.00 4.20
N ASN A 559 49.47 -3.48 3.25
CA ASN A 559 49.96 -2.69 2.12
C ASN A 559 50.11 -1.20 2.43
N ARG A 560 49.77 -0.76 3.65
CA ARG A 560 49.83 0.64 4.11
C ARG A 560 48.99 1.57 3.23
N GLU A 561 47.75 1.15 2.99
CA GLU A 561 46.75 1.83 2.19
C GLU A 561 45.85 2.75 3.02
N PHE A 562 45.95 2.77 4.36
CA PHE A 562 45.19 3.71 5.18
C PHE A 562 45.37 5.16 4.70
N SER A 563 44.26 5.79 4.33
CA SER A 563 44.20 7.11 3.68
C SER A 563 43.55 8.18 4.58
N GLY A 564 43.11 7.79 5.78
CA GLY A 564 42.50 8.67 6.77
C GLY A 564 41.18 8.13 7.30
N ALA A 565 40.59 8.88 8.22
CA ALA A 565 39.32 8.54 8.83
C ALA A 565 38.33 9.71 8.87
N ARG A 566 37.04 9.40 8.87
CA ARG A 566 35.95 10.38 8.96
C ARG A 566 34.95 10.06 10.05
N ARG A 567 34.49 11.09 10.76
CA ARG A 567 33.40 11.03 11.73
C ARG A 567 32.16 11.71 11.18
N TYR A 568 31.04 10.98 11.23
CA TYR A 568 29.73 11.47 10.79
C TYR A 568 28.76 11.74 11.96
N LEU A 569 29.18 11.46 13.19
CA LEU A 569 28.43 11.80 14.40
C LEU A 569 28.65 13.28 14.75
N SER A 570 27.56 14.00 15.01
CA SER A 570 27.65 15.39 15.49
C SER A 570 28.13 15.45 16.94
N GLU A 571 29.07 16.35 17.29
CA GLU A 571 29.66 16.47 18.64
C GLU A 571 28.70 16.81 19.80
N ARG A 572 27.39 17.02 19.55
CA ARG A 572 26.43 17.40 20.60
C ARG A 572 26.21 16.37 21.72
N SER A 573 26.81 15.19 21.64
CA SER A 573 26.65 14.10 22.60
C SER A 573 27.83 13.92 23.58
N ALA A 574 28.91 14.70 23.47
CA ALA A 574 30.04 14.60 24.39
C ALA A 574 30.08 15.76 25.40
N GLY A 575 29.37 15.61 26.52
CA GLY A 575 29.72 16.33 27.76
C GLY A 575 28.61 17.17 28.40
N ALA A 576 27.92 16.57 29.36
CA ALA A 576 27.56 17.26 30.58
C ALA A 576 27.88 16.33 31.76
N PRO A 577 28.81 16.69 32.68
CA PRO A 577 29.01 15.91 33.88
C PRO A 577 27.74 15.98 34.74
N ALA A 578 27.38 14.84 35.36
CA ALA A 578 26.26 14.77 36.29
C ALA A 578 26.44 15.83 37.41
N PRO A 579 25.42 16.64 37.74
CA PRO A 579 25.47 17.45 38.95
C PRO A 579 25.46 16.49 40.15
N GLY A 580 26.46 16.67 41.03
CA GLY A 580 26.66 15.87 42.24
C GLY A 580 25.67 16.15 43.36
#